data_AF-A0A1Q3P3D1-F1
#
_entry.id   AF-A0A1Q3P3D1-F1
#
_cell.length_a   1.000
_cell.length_b   1.000
_cell.length_c   1.000
_cell.angle_alpha   90.00
_cell.angle_beta   90.00
_cell.angle_gamma   90.00
#
_symmetry.space_group_name_H-M   'P 1'
#
loop_
_entity.id
_entity.type
_entity.pdbx_description
1 polymer ?
#
loop_
_entity_poly.entity_id
_entity_poly.type
_entity_poly.pdbx_seq_one_letter_code
_entity_poly.pdbx_strand_id
1 'polypeptide(L)'
;MKHIEYIQISLSDGFVDTAIKYFERHKDEILKNAKVINLFQDVLFTYNNPDFASSIFSGFTRGWKKAALQKSIEKAIIFEDFNKFKFLFDLPYSGDKYEIFVGSSDWLEYNNFRKACQLAKPDIAEFLYKQFSKDLTLNFQFVFPNIMYYALGDALEENLIDNANFLAECVNFNVFKLTKSRNFGHDFYLMYTICSKGHIEAFDWIYTRLNEQERHELLQFDDYKCLKLAYRNQKYELLHHILQLDYFKESPDSKAYIDKKIEEGFKDKIEPRPIEFREEVKQVDKSWCVLL
;
A
#
# COMPACT_ATOMS: atom_id res chain seq x y z
N MET A 1 20.41 14.13 32.36
CA MET A 1 19.21 13.82 31.55
C MET A 1 18.01 13.78 32.49
N LYS A 2 17.02 14.67 32.32
CA LYS A 2 15.77 14.64 33.10
C LYS A 2 14.79 13.68 32.40
N HIS A 3 14.20 12.76 33.17
CA HIS A 3 13.13 11.89 32.70
C HIS A 3 11.90 12.73 32.37
N ILE A 4 11.42 12.65 31.12
CA ILE A 4 10.10 13.17 30.75
C ILE A 4 9.12 12.01 30.97
N GLU A 5 8.35 12.10 32.05
CA GLU A 5 7.22 11.20 32.32
C GLU A 5 6.14 11.41 31.26
N TYR A 6 5.56 10.31 30.77
CA TYR A 6 4.45 10.34 29.82
C TYR A 6 3.19 10.82 30.55
N ILE A 7 2.70 12.00 30.17
CA ILE A 7 1.40 12.46 30.66
C ILE A 7 0.33 11.90 29.72
N GLN A 8 -0.48 10.98 30.23
CA GLN A 8 -1.71 10.54 29.57
C GLN A 8 -2.81 11.54 29.96
N ILE A 9 -3.22 12.41 29.03
CA ILE A 9 -4.08 13.55 29.34
C ILE A 9 -5.47 13.33 28.74
N SER A 10 -6.52 13.40 29.56
CA SER A 10 -7.88 13.63 29.08
C SER A 10 -8.06 15.13 28.84
N LEU A 11 -8.29 15.53 27.60
CA LEU A 11 -8.17 16.92 27.16
C LEU A 11 -9.55 17.57 27.03
N SER A 12 -9.80 18.66 27.77
CA SER A 12 -10.97 19.55 27.64
C SER A 12 -10.61 20.79 26.82
N ASP A 13 -11.60 21.55 26.33
CA ASP A 13 -11.38 22.72 25.45
C ASP A 13 -10.39 23.77 26.02
N GLY A 14 -10.38 23.99 27.35
CA GLY A 14 -9.40 24.90 27.99
C GLY A 14 -7.95 24.41 27.97
N PHE A 15 -7.75 23.12 27.70
CA PHE A 15 -6.42 22.54 27.56
C PHE A 15 -5.78 22.91 26.23
N VAL A 16 -6.58 23.07 25.18
CA VAL A 16 -6.11 23.40 23.82
C VAL A 16 -5.30 24.69 23.86
N ASP A 17 -5.86 25.77 24.41
CA ASP A 17 -5.17 27.06 24.57
C ASP A 17 -3.93 26.98 25.47
N THR A 18 -3.99 26.14 26.51
CA THR A 18 -2.86 25.93 27.43
C THR A 18 -1.73 25.16 26.74
N ALA A 19 -2.06 24.18 25.92
CA ALA A 19 -1.13 23.41 25.11
C ALA A 19 -0.48 24.29 24.03
N ILE A 20 -1.23 25.17 23.38
CA ILE A 20 -0.69 26.16 22.43
C ILE A 20 0.32 27.07 23.14
N LYS A 21 -0.09 27.70 24.26
CA LYS A 21 0.79 28.60 25.02
C LYS A 21 2.05 27.90 25.54
N TYR A 22 1.91 26.66 26.02
CA TYR A 22 3.04 25.85 26.45
C TYR A 22 3.96 25.51 25.27
N PHE A 23 3.39 25.11 24.13
CA PHE A 23 4.16 24.82 22.93
C PHE A 23 4.93 26.04 22.44
N GLU A 24 4.28 27.21 22.32
CA GLU A 24 4.92 28.46 21.93
C GLU A 24 6.09 28.81 22.86
N ARG A 25 5.94 28.59 24.17
CA ARG A 25 6.97 28.88 25.18
C ARG A 25 8.18 27.94 25.10
N HIS A 26 7.99 26.69 24.70
CA HIS A 26 9.01 25.63 24.74
C HIS A 26 9.40 25.10 23.36
N LYS A 27 8.98 25.78 22.30
CA LYS A 27 9.07 25.36 20.91
C LYS A 27 10.45 24.83 20.50
N ASP A 28 11.54 25.54 20.82
CA ASP A 28 12.89 25.16 20.39
C ASP A 28 13.44 23.92 21.09
N GLU A 29 12.94 23.61 22.29
CA GLU A 29 13.30 22.40 23.05
C GLU A 29 12.44 21.22 22.61
N ILE A 30 11.16 21.49 22.36
CA ILE A 30 10.16 20.53 21.86
C ILE A 30 10.51 20.06 20.43
N LEU A 31 10.95 20.95 19.54
CA LEU A 31 11.35 20.62 18.17
C LEU A 31 12.60 19.72 18.07
N LYS A 32 13.32 19.48 19.18
CA LYS A 32 14.47 18.56 19.21
C LYS A 32 14.07 17.11 19.52
N ASN A 33 12.80 16.84 19.85
CA ASN A 33 12.37 15.55 20.38
C ASN A 33 11.38 14.83 19.45
N ALA A 34 11.73 13.63 18.95
CA ALA A 34 10.87 12.85 18.06
C ALA A 34 9.50 12.47 18.68
N LYS A 35 9.38 12.40 20.01
CA LYS A 35 8.10 12.10 20.70
C LYS A 35 7.03 13.16 20.47
N VAL A 36 7.46 14.38 20.20
CA VAL A 36 6.60 15.53 19.97
C VAL A 36 5.82 15.37 18.66
N ILE A 37 6.43 14.80 17.63
CA ILE A 37 5.77 14.51 16.35
C ILE A 37 4.55 13.60 16.54
N ASN A 38 4.67 12.58 17.41
CA ASN A 38 3.56 11.66 17.70
C ASN A 38 2.43 12.36 18.46
N LEU A 39 2.78 13.19 19.46
CA LEU A 39 1.80 14.01 20.16
C LEU A 39 1.04 14.94 19.21
N PHE A 40 1.74 15.58 18.26
CA PHE A 40 1.08 16.42 17.25
C PHE A 40 0.18 15.64 16.31
N GLN A 41 0.56 14.42 15.93
CA GLN A 41 -0.32 13.56 15.16
C GLN A 41 -1.58 13.22 15.93
N ASP A 42 -1.46 12.89 17.21
CA ASP A 42 -2.62 12.55 18.04
C ASP A 42 -3.52 13.77 18.24
N VAL A 43 -2.93 14.95 18.42
CA VAL A 43 -3.67 16.22 18.54
C VAL A 43 -4.37 16.57 17.22
N LEU A 44 -3.69 16.52 16.08
CA LEU A 44 -4.30 16.75 14.77
C LEU A 44 -5.37 15.72 14.44
N PHE A 45 -5.14 14.46 14.81
CA PHE A 45 -6.08 13.38 14.59
C PHE A 45 -7.32 13.51 15.50
N THR A 46 -7.15 13.98 16.73
CA THR A 46 -8.26 14.13 17.69
C THR A 46 -9.11 15.37 17.40
N TYR A 47 -8.50 16.49 17.00
CA TYR A 47 -9.21 17.77 16.87
C TYR A 47 -9.55 18.10 15.42
N ASN A 48 -10.84 18.27 15.11
CA ASN A 48 -11.37 18.72 13.81
C ASN A 48 -11.50 20.26 13.75
N ASN A 49 -10.47 20.99 14.17
CA ASN A 49 -10.49 22.44 14.23
C ASN A 49 -9.38 23.03 13.33
N PRO A 50 -9.73 23.68 12.20
CA PRO A 50 -8.76 24.26 11.28
C PRO A 50 -7.95 25.41 11.90
N ASP A 51 -8.55 26.24 12.76
CA ASP A 51 -7.87 27.35 13.41
C ASP A 51 -6.80 26.84 14.38
N PHE A 52 -7.13 25.80 15.14
CA PHE A 52 -6.20 25.16 16.06
C PHE A 52 -5.04 24.46 15.34
N ALA A 53 -5.35 23.69 14.29
CA ALA A 53 -4.32 23.13 13.42
C ALA A 53 -3.43 24.26 12.88
N SER A 54 -4.06 25.39 12.51
CA SER A 54 -3.33 26.52 11.95
C SER A 54 -2.33 27.15 12.92
N SER A 55 -2.79 27.42 14.14
CA SER A 55 -1.97 27.95 15.23
C SER A 55 -0.80 27.03 15.56
N ILE A 56 -1.05 25.72 15.71
CA ILE A 56 0.00 24.72 15.94
C ILE A 56 1.05 24.77 14.84
N PHE A 57 0.60 24.75 13.59
CA PHE A 57 1.49 24.64 12.45
C PHE A 57 2.29 25.91 12.21
N SER A 58 1.82 27.10 12.59
CA SER A 58 2.57 28.36 12.45
C SER A 58 3.99 28.28 13.03
N GLY A 59 4.20 27.43 14.04
CA GLY A 59 5.51 27.22 14.66
C GLY A 59 6.47 26.33 13.86
N PHE A 60 6.01 25.37 13.08
CA PHE A 60 6.89 24.33 12.56
C PHE A 60 7.66 24.73 11.31
N THR A 61 8.83 24.11 11.11
CA THR A 61 9.46 24.11 9.78
C THR A 61 8.57 23.34 8.81
N ARG A 62 8.63 23.70 7.53
CA ARG A 62 7.81 23.10 6.48
C ARG A 62 7.87 21.57 6.45
N GLY A 63 9.06 20.98 6.62
CA GLY A 63 9.25 19.52 6.61
C GLY A 63 8.51 18.82 7.77
N TRP A 64 8.46 19.43 8.95
CA TRP A 64 7.77 18.87 10.11
C TRP A 64 6.25 18.91 9.93
N LYS A 65 5.72 19.99 9.36
CA LYS A 65 4.29 20.09 9.02
C LYS A 65 3.87 18.96 8.09
N LYS A 66 4.66 18.74 7.02
CA LYS A 66 4.43 17.68 6.04
C LYS A 66 4.41 16.29 6.69
N ALA A 67 5.39 15.97 7.53
CA ALA A 67 5.48 14.67 8.21
C ALA A 67 4.33 14.43 9.22
N ALA A 68 3.95 15.45 10.00
CA ALA A 68 2.85 15.34 10.96
C ALA A 68 1.49 15.18 10.27
N LEU A 69 1.25 15.99 9.22
CA LEU A 69 0.04 15.87 8.40
C LEU A 69 -0.04 14.49 7.73
N GLN A 70 1.06 14.02 7.14
CA GLN A 70 1.10 12.71 6.50
C GLN A 70 0.69 11.60 7.45
N LYS A 71 1.33 11.49 8.62
CA LYS A 71 0.99 10.43 9.56
C LYS A 71 -0.45 10.55 10.09
N SER A 72 -0.98 11.77 10.15
CA SER A 72 -2.39 11.99 10.54
C SER A 72 -3.35 11.50 9.46
N ILE A 73 -3.02 11.74 8.18
CA ILE A 73 -3.75 11.19 7.02
C ILE A 73 -3.66 9.66 7.03
N GLU A 74 -2.47 9.08 7.18
CA GLU A 74 -2.30 7.63 7.28
C GLU A 74 -3.15 7.02 8.40
N LYS A 75 -3.17 7.65 9.58
CA LYS A 75 -4.06 7.25 10.68
C LYS A 75 -5.52 7.32 10.26
N ALA A 76 -5.96 8.38 9.59
CA ALA A 76 -7.35 8.50 9.12
C ALA A 76 -7.73 7.40 8.12
N ILE A 77 -6.80 7.00 7.24
CA ILE A 77 -7.02 5.87 6.32
C ILE A 77 -7.12 4.56 7.11
N ILE A 78 -6.21 4.34 8.07
CA ILE A 78 -6.19 3.12 8.91
C ILE A 78 -7.45 2.99 9.75
N PHE A 79 -7.94 4.09 10.32
CA PHE A 79 -9.12 4.13 11.18
C PHE A 79 -10.44 4.34 10.42
N GLU A 80 -10.41 4.36 9.09
CA GLU A 80 -11.61 4.47 8.24
C GLU A 80 -12.41 5.78 8.43
N ASP A 81 -11.78 6.81 8.98
CA ASP A 81 -12.44 8.08 9.24
C ASP A 81 -12.37 8.96 7.99
N PHE A 82 -13.27 8.71 7.03
CA PHE A 82 -13.33 9.45 5.76
C PHE A 82 -13.50 10.96 5.97
N ASN A 83 -14.31 11.37 6.96
CA ASN A 83 -14.54 12.78 7.26
C ASN A 83 -13.26 13.43 7.78
N LYS A 84 -12.53 12.74 8.68
CA LYS A 84 -11.25 13.21 9.17
C LYS A 84 -10.20 13.27 8.07
N PHE A 85 -10.14 12.23 7.25
CA PHE A 85 -9.27 12.16 6.09
C PHE A 85 -9.51 13.38 5.19
N LYS A 86 -10.77 13.65 4.82
CA LYS A 86 -11.15 14.78 3.98
C LYS A 86 -10.80 16.12 4.63
N PHE A 87 -11.09 16.29 5.93
CA PHE A 87 -10.71 17.48 6.68
C PHE A 87 -9.20 17.72 6.64
N LEU A 88 -8.40 16.70 6.93
CA LEU A 88 -6.94 16.78 6.90
C LEU A 88 -6.40 17.06 5.49
N PHE A 89 -7.03 16.47 4.47
CA PHE A 89 -6.68 16.67 3.06
C PHE A 89 -6.97 18.11 2.59
N ASP A 90 -8.06 18.70 3.06
CA ASP A 90 -8.50 20.05 2.68
C ASP A 90 -7.78 21.18 3.45
N LEU A 91 -6.90 20.86 4.42
CA LEU A 91 -6.20 21.88 5.21
C LEU A 91 -5.34 22.81 4.31
N PRO A 92 -5.45 24.14 4.47
CA PRO A 92 -4.85 25.16 3.58
C PRO A 92 -3.31 25.22 3.62
N TYR A 93 -2.66 24.32 4.36
CA TYR A 93 -1.23 24.08 4.29
C TYR A 93 -0.76 23.50 2.95
N SER A 94 -1.70 23.10 2.12
CA SER A 94 -1.52 22.98 0.67
C SER A 94 -1.44 24.34 -0.04
N GLY A 95 -0.98 25.41 0.62
CA GLY A 95 -0.87 26.76 0.01
C GLY A 95 0.02 26.78 -1.23
N ASP A 96 0.98 25.86 -1.26
CA ASP A 96 1.50 25.30 -2.51
C ASP A 96 0.95 23.88 -2.65
N LYS A 97 -0.26 23.74 -3.22
CA LYS A 97 -0.90 22.46 -3.59
C LYS A 97 -0.02 21.63 -4.53
N TYR A 98 1.11 22.20 -4.97
CA TYR A 98 2.08 21.60 -5.86
C TYR A 98 3.43 21.33 -5.21
N GLU A 99 3.75 21.84 -4.02
CA GLU A 99 5.13 21.81 -3.51
C GLU A 99 5.30 20.90 -2.28
N ILE A 100 4.19 20.41 -1.71
CA ILE A 100 4.14 19.12 -0.99
C ILE A 100 4.01 17.95 -1.98
N PHE A 101 3.67 18.25 -3.23
CA PHE A 101 3.01 17.34 -4.18
C PHE A 101 3.78 17.06 -5.49
N VAL A 102 4.67 17.95 -5.94
CA VAL A 102 5.38 17.85 -7.23
C VAL A 102 6.89 18.13 -7.09
N GLY A 103 7.34 18.64 -5.94
CA GLY A 103 8.75 18.97 -5.70
C GLY A 103 9.46 17.94 -4.84
N SER A 104 10.34 17.14 -5.45
CA SER A 104 11.14 16.05 -4.88
C SER A 104 10.34 14.77 -4.60
N SER A 105 10.86 13.63 -5.09
CA SER A 105 10.82 12.21 -4.65
C SER A 105 9.86 11.68 -3.59
N ASP A 106 9.05 12.49 -2.91
CA ASP A 106 8.12 12.12 -1.88
C ASP A 106 6.78 11.79 -2.52
N TRP A 107 6.66 10.50 -2.86
CA TRP A 107 5.47 9.80 -3.34
C TRP A 107 4.33 9.78 -2.30
N LEU A 108 4.02 10.90 -1.67
CA LEU A 108 3.16 10.97 -0.49
C LEU A 108 1.71 10.64 -0.81
N GLU A 109 1.17 11.29 -1.83
CA GLU A 109 -0.18 11.03 -2.37
C GLU A 109 -0.29 9.61 -2.90
N TYR A 110 0.73 9.15 -3.61
CA TYR A 110 0.84 7.77 -4.05
C TYR A 110 0.78 6.81 -2.86
N ASN A 111 1.55 7.06 -1.81
CA ASN A 111 1.57 6.22 -0.62
C ASN A 111 0.20 6.22 0.05
N ASN A 112 -0.48 7.36 0.14
CA ASN A 112 -1.83 7.44 0.69
C ASN A 112 -2.86 6.70 -0.17
N PHE A 113 -2.82 6.89 -1.49
CA PHE A 113 -3.71 6.20 -2.43
C PHE A 113 -3.48 4.70 -2.44
N ARG A 114 -2.21 4.28 -2.56
CA ARG A 114 -1.78 2.90 -2.45
C ARG A 114 -2.20 2.30 -1.11
N LYS A 115 -2.01 3.02 -0.01
CA LYS A 115 -2.40 2.57 1.33
C LYS A 115 -3.91 2.41 1.45
N ALA A 116 -4.69 3.35 0.92
CA ALA A 116 -6.15 3.22 0.85
C ALA A 116 -6.57 1.99 0.03
N CYS A 117 -5.88 1.72 -1.08
CA CYS A 117 -6.09 0.52 -1.89
C CYS A 117 -5.73 -0.77 -1.12
N GLN A 118 -4.59 -0.79 -0.41
CA GLN A 118 -4.13 -1.91 0.42
C GLN A 118 -5.01 -2.18 1.64
N LEU A 119 -5.71 -1.17 2.15
CA LEU A 119 -6.55 -1.28 3.34
C LEU A 119 -8.03 -1.50 3.02
N ALA A 120 -8.39 -1.78 1.76
CA ALA A 120 -9.77 -1.93 1.33
C ALA A 120 -10.64 -0.70 1.68
N LYS A 121 -10.13 0.51 1.37
CA LYS A 121 -10.83 1.78 1.58
C LYS A 121 -11.26 2.40 0.23
N PRO A 122 -12.26 1.84 -0.45
CA PRO A 122 -12.67 2.28 -1.79
C PRO A 122 -13.09 3.75 -1.81
N ASP A 123 -13.80 4.25 -0.80
CA ASP A 123 -14.25 5.66 -0.75
C ASP A 123 -13.07 6.65 -0.69
N ILE A 124 -12.04 6.33 0.10
CA ILE A 124 -10.82 7.14 0.20
C ILE A 124 -10.04 7.06 -1.11
N ALA A 125 -9.88 5.86 -1.68
CA ALA A 125 -9.19 5.67 -2.95
C ALA A 125 -9.91 6.44 -4.08
N GLU A 126 -11.24 6.35 -4.16
CA GLU A 126 -12.05 7.07 -5.13
C GLU A 126 -11.94 8.59 -4.95
N PHE A 127 -12.01 9.08 -3.72
CA PHE A 127 -11.80 10.50 -3.46
C PHE A 127 -10.43 10.96 -3.95
N LEU A 128 -9.36 10.24 -3.59
CA LEU A 128 -8.00 10.57 -3.99
C LEU A 128 -7.85 10.54 -5.52
N TYR A 129 -8.37 9.50 -6.18
CA TYR A 129 -8.41 9.40 -7.64
C TYR A 129 -9.14 10.60 -8.28
N LYS A 130 -10.29 11.01 -7.74
CA LYS A 130 -11.05 12.18 -8.20
C LYS A 130 -10.28 13.50 -8.01
N GLN A 131 -9.44 13.61 -6.99
CA GLN A 131 -8.57 14.78 -6.82
C GLN A 131 -7.44 14.75 -7.86
N PHE A 132 -6.74 13.62 -8.01
CA PHE A 132 -5.63 13.50 -8.96
C PHE A 132 -6.05 13.68 -10.42
N SER A 133 -7.23 13.17 -10.78
CA SER A 133 -7.78 13.31 -12.13
C SER A 133 -8.16 14.76 -12.48
N LYS A 134 -8.53 15.58 -11.50
CA LYS A 134 -8.78 17.01 -11.72
C LYS A 134 -7.50 17.79 -11.94
N ASP A 135 -6.42 17.38 -11.27
CA ASP A 135 -5.12 18.05 -11.27
C ASP A 135 -4.15 17.47 -12.33
N LEU A 136 -4.66 16.81 -13.38
CA LEU A 136 -3.92 16.23 -14.51
C LEU A 136 -3.15 17.31 -15.32
N THR A 137 -2.13 17.88 -14.71
CA THR A 137 -1.03 18.54 -15.42
C THR A 137 -0.24 17.48 -16.21
N LEU A 138 0.46 17.89 -17.28
CA LEU A 138 1.19 17.01 -18.21
C LEU A 138 2.10 15.96 -17.54
N ASN A 139 2.64 16.24 -16.34
CA ASN A 139 3.52 15.31 -15.63
C ASN A 139 2.80 14.07 -15.07
N PHE A 140 1.51 14.18 -14.74
CA PHE A 140 0.75 13.04 -14.21
C PHE A 140 0.46 11.98 -15.26
N GLN A 141 0.40 12.33 -16.55
CA GLN A 141 0.10 11.36 -17.61
C GLN A 141 1.11 10.21 -17.70
N PHE A 142 2.36 10.42 -17.29
CA PHE A 142 3.41 9.39 -17.32
C PHE A 142 3.54 8.62 -16.02
N VAL A 143 3.29 9.27 -14.87
CA VAL A 143 3.48 8.67 -13.54
C VAL A 143 2.22 7.94 -13.09
N PHE A 144 1.05 8.50 -13.39
CA PHE A 144 -0.23 8.02 -12.90
C PHE A 144 -0.57 6.60 -13.37
N PRO A 145 -0.34 6.19 -14.63
CA PRO A 145 -0.55 4.81 -15.02
C PRO A 145 0.26 3.85 -14.16
N ASN A 146 1.55 4.15 -13.90
CA ASN A 146 2.41 3.30 -13.07
C ASN A 146 1.89 3.21 -11.63
N ILE A 147 1.44 4.32 -11.05
CA ILE A 147 0.81 4.35 -9.72
C ILE A 147 -0.39 3.41 -9.68
N MET A 148 -1.28 3.54 -10.66
CA MET A 148 -2.49 2.74 -10.73
C MET A 148 -2.15 1.25 -10.96
N TYR A 149 -1.11 0.93 -11.75
CA TYR A 149 -0.58 -0.43 -11.90
C TYR A 149 -0.08 -1.02 -10.56
N TYR A 150 0.67 -0.24 -9.76
CA TYR A 150 1.12 -0.71 -8.44
C TYR A 150 -0.05 -0.92 -7.48
N ALA A 151 -0.96 0.06 -7.38
CA ALA A 151 -2.13 -0.04 -6.52
C ALA A 151 -3.02 -1.24 -6.88
N LEU A 152 -3.19 -1.51 -8.17
CA LEU A 152 -3.92 -2.69 -8.65
C LEU A 152 -3.19 -3.99 -8.30
N GLY A 153 -1.87 -4.01 -8.47
CA GLY A 153 -1.02 -5.11 -8.02
C GLY A 153 -1.20 -5.39 -6.52
N ASP A 154 -1.06 -4.37 -5.67
CA ASP A 154 -1.24 -4.52 -4.22
C ASP A 154 -2.64 -5.01 -3.86
N ALA A 155 -3.69 -4.47 -4.49
CA ALA A 155 -5.05 -4.91 -4.23
C ALA A 155 -5.22 -6.39 -4.56
N LEU A 156 -4.70 -6.85 -5.70
CA LEU A 156 -4.76 -8.26 -6.10
C LEU A 156 -3.88 -9.15 -5.20
N GLU A 157 -2.69 -8.69 -4.81
CA GLU A 157 -1.82 -9.41 -3.86
C GLU A 157 -2.47 -9.60 -2.50
N GLU A 158 -3.37 -8.71 -2.08
CA GLU A 158 -4.13 -8.80 -0.82
C GLU A 158 -5.56 -9.33 -1.01
N ASN A 159 -5.90 -9.83 -2.20
CA ASN A 159 -7.24 -10.35 -2.54
C ASN A 159 -8.39 -9.35 -2.35
N LEU A 160 -8.12 -8.06 -2.57
CA LEU A 160 -9.10 -6.98 -2.44
C LEU A 160 -9.81 -6.71 -3.78
N ILE A 161 -10.71 -7.61 -4.15
CA ILE A 161 -11.34 -7.64 -5.49
C ILE A 161 -12.16 -6.39 -5.80
N ASP A 162 -12.88 -5.83 -4.83
CA ASP A 162 -13.65 -4.59 -5.04
C ASP A 162 -12.74 -3.42 -5.40
N ASN A 163 -11.59 -3.31 -4.73
CA ASN A 163 -10.59 -2.30 -5.06
C ASN A 163 -9.96 -2.56 -6.43
N ALA A 164 -9.67 -3.82 -6.76
CA ALA A 164 -9.13 -4.17 -8.07
C ALA A 164 -10.12 -3.81 -9.20
N ASN A 165 -11.41 -4.07 -9.00
CA ASN A 165 -12.48 -3.68 -9.93
C ASN A 165 -12.54 -2.16 -10.09
N PHE A 166 -12.62 -1.40 -8.99
CA PHE A 166 -12.62 0.05 -9.00
C PHE A 166 -11.41 0.63 -9.75
N LEU A 167 -10.21 0.12 -9.46
CA LEU A 167 -8.98 0.56 -10.11
C LEU A 167 -9.00 0.25 -11.62
N ALA A 168 -9.52 -0.91 -12.02
CA ALA A 168 -9.64 -1.29 -13.42
C ALA A 168 -10.70 -0.51 -14.20
N GLU A 169 -11.72 0.00 -13.54
CA GLU A 169 -12.68 0.94 -14.15
C GLU A 169 -12.06 2.33 -14.35
N CYS A 170 -11.22 2.75 -13.41
CA CYS A 170 -10.54 4.04 -13.43
C CYS A 170 -9.50 4.18 -14.56
N VAL A 171 -8.92 3.08 -15.02
CA VAL A 171 -7.88 3.08 -16.06
C VAL A 171 -8.09 1.88 -16.96
N ASN A 172 -8.14 2.11 -18.28
CA ASN A 172 -8.15 1.01 -19.24
C ASN A 172 -6.80 0.28 -19.22
N PHE A 173 -6.68 -0.72 -18.35
CA PHE A 173 -5.46 -1.50 -18.20
C PHE A 173 -5.40 -2.66 -19.18
N ASN A 174 -4.20 -2.91 -19.69
CA ASN A 174 -3.88 -4.21 -20.26
C ASN A 174 -3.45 -5.14 -19.11
N VAL A 175 -4.36 -6.03 -18.69
CA VAL A 175 -4.13 -6.98 -17.58
C VAL A 175 -2.92 -7.88 -17.84
N PHE A 176 -2.70 -8.29 -19.09
CA PHE A 176 -1.54 -9.10 -19.43
C PHE A 176 -0.23 -8.34 -19.25
N LYS A 177 -0.19 -7.06 -19.63
CA LYS A 177 0.94 -6.16 -19.39
C LYS A 177 1.17 -5.94 -17.90
N LEU A 178 0.12 -5.82 -17.08
CA LEU A 178 0.23 -5.78 -15.62
C LEU A 178 0.96 -7.03 -15.12
N THR A 179 0.53 -8.23 -15.57
CA THR A 179 1.16 -9.49 -15.12
C THR A 179 2.61 -9.61 -15.58
N LYS A 180 2.97 -9.12 -16.78
CA LYS A 180 4.35 -9.13 -17.30
C LYS A 180 5.20 -7.95 -16.84
N SER A 181 4.67 -7.08 -15.99
CA SER A 181 5.37 -5.84 -15.68
C SER A 181 6.63 -6.11 -14.86
N ARG A 182 7.79 -5.78 -15.43
CA ARG A 182 9.10 -5.83 -14.73
C ARG A 182 9.20 -4.88 -13.54
N ASN A 183 8.25 -3.98 -13.38
CA ASN A 183 8.11 -3.17 -12.18
C ASN A 183 8.02 -4.03 -10.90
N PHE A 184 7.62 -5.30 -11.05
CA PHE A 184 7.58 -6.29 -9.97
C PHE A 184 8.80 -7.24 -9.96
N GLY A 185 9.89 -6.89 -10.63
CA GLY A 185 11.16 -7.63 -10.64
C GLY A 185 11.24 -8.75 -11.68
N HIS A 186 10.14 -9.44 -11.97
CA HIS A 186 10.08 -10.54 -12.95
C HIS A 186 8.73 -10.61 -13.65
N ASP A 187 8.70 -11.19 -14.85
CA ASP A 187 7.46 -11.47 -15.56
C ASP A 187 6.58 -12.44 -14.74
N PHE A 188 5.29 -12.12 -14.65
CA PHE A 188 4.27 -12.82 -13.87
C PHE A 188 4.48 -12.84 -12.36
N TYR A 189 5.31 -11.94 -11.79
CA TYR A 189 5.52 -11.84 -10.33
C TYR A 189 4.20 -11.72 -9.55
N LEU A 190 3.31 -10.83 -9.97
CA LEU A 190 2.00 -10.65 -9.34
C LEU A 190 1.23 -11.97 -9.25
N MET A 191 1.25 -12.73 -10.34
CA MET A 191 0.59 -14.03 -10.44
C MET A 191 1.19 -15.06 -9.48
N TYR A 192 2.52 -15.05 -9.33
CA TYR A 192 3.22 -15.90 -8.37
C TYR A 192 2.85 -15.56 -6.93
N THR A 193 2.77 -14.29 -6.59
CA THR A 193 2.37 -13.84 -5.25
C THR A 193 0.96 -14.33 -4.94
N ILE A 194 0.02 -14.09 -5.84
CA ILE A 194 -1.38 -14.56 -5.75
C ILE A 194 -1.43 -16.09 -5.55
N CYS A 195 -0.69 -16.85 -6.38
CA CYS A 195 -0.65 -18.31 -6.26
C CYS A 195 -0.01 -18.81 -4.96
N SER A 196 1.05 -18.13 -4.50
CA SER A 196 1.74 -18.49 -3.26
C SER A 196 0.88 -18.23 -2.03
N LYS A 197 0.02 -17.20 -2.07
CA LYS A 197 -0.91 -16.87 -0.99
C LYS A 197 -2.20 -17.69 -1.05
N GLY A 198 -2.56 -18.23 -2.22
CA GLY A 198 -3.76 -19.04 -2.43
C GLY A 198 -5.01 -18.21 -2.71
N HIS A 199 -4.85 -17.01 -3.28
CA HIS A 199 -5.94 -16.06 -3.51
C HIS A 199 -6.72 -16.45 -4.78
N ILE A 200 -7.73 -17.30 -4.65
CA ILE A 200 -8.53 -17.83 -5.77
C ILE A 200 -9.25 -16.70 -6.52
N GLU A 201 -9.87 -15.77 -5.81
CA GLU A 201 -10.65 -14.71 -6.44
C GLU A 201 -9.75 -13.75 -7.24
N ALA A 202 -8.57 -13.42 -6.70
CA ALA A 202 -7.58 -12.62 -7.43
C ALA A 202 -6.99 -13.37 -8.63
N PHE A 203 -6.78 -14.68 -8.50
CA PHE A 203 -6.41 -15.55 -9.62
C PHE A 203 -7.45 -15.45 -10.74
N ASP A 204 -8.73 -15.66 -10.42
CA ASP A 204 -9.83 -15.63 -11.38
C ASP A 204 -10.02 -14.26 -12.00
N TRP A 205 -9.85 -13.21 -11.20
CA TRP A 205 -9.92 -11.83 -11.67
C TRP A 205 -8.95 -11.57 -12.82
N ILE A 206 -7.70 -12.04 -12.69
CA ILE A 206 -6.69 -11.95 -13.75
C ILE A 206 -7.05 -12.90 -14.88
N TYR A 207 -7.23 -14.18 -14.58
CA TYR A 207 -7.36 -15.26 -15.58
C TYR A 207 -8.53 -15.02 -16.55
N THR A 208 -9.69 -14.61 -16.03
CA THR A 208 -10.89 -14.36 -16.84
C THR A 208 -10.75 -13.17 -17.78
N ARG A 209 -9.86 -12.21 -17.48
CA ARG A 209 -9.58 -11.01 -18.30
C ARG A 209 -8.50 -11.22 -19.35
N LEU A 210 -7.83 -12.37 -19.34
CA LEU A 210 -6.86 -12.75 -20.36
C LEU A 210 -7.55 -13.48 -21.51
N ASN A 211 -7.03 -13.34 -22.72
CA ASN A 211 -7.42 -14.19 -23.83
C ASN A 211 -6.77 -15.59 -23.73
N GLU A 212 -7.18 -16.53 -24.58
CA GLU A 212 -6.71 -17.92 -24.54
C GLU A 212 -5.18 -18.05 -24.62
N GLN A 213 -4.55 -17.35 -25.57
CA GLN A 213 -3.10 -17.36 -25.75
C GLN A 213 -2.37 -16.81 -24.51
N GLU A 214 -2.88 -15.71 -23.94
CA GLU A 214 -2.33 -15.09 -22.74
C GLU A 214 -2.46 -16.00 -21.50
N ARG A 215 -3.59 -16.73 -21.37
CA ARG A 215 -3.79 -17.73 -20.31
C ARG A 215 -2.80 -18.87 -20.42
N HIS A 216 -2.56 -19.37 -21.63
CA HIS A 216 -1.57 -20.42 -21.88
C HIS A 216 -0.17 -19.96 -21.47
N GLU A 217 0.22 -18.76 -21.89
CA GLU A 217 1.52 -18.22 -21.53
C GLU A 217 1.66 -18.03 -20.01
N LEU A 218 0.65 -17.46 -19.35
CA LEU A 218 0.64 -17.27 -17.90
C LEU A 218 0.77 -18.58 -17.12
N LEU A 219 0.09 -19.64 -17.55
CA LEU A 219 0.10 -20.94 -16.87
C LEU A 219 1.38 -21.74 -17.13
N GLN A 220 1.98 -21.65 -18.32
CA GLN A 220 3.19 -22.40 -18.67
C GLN A 220 4.48 -21.73 -18.22
N PHE A 221 4.46 -20.43 -17.95
CA PHE A 221 5.67 -19.66 -17.68
C PHE A 221 6.50 -20.25 -16.51
N ASP A 222 7.82 -20.25 -16.70
CA ASP A 222 8.82 -20.78 -15.76
C ASP A 222 8.49 -22.23 -15.32
N ASP A 223 8.07 -23.04 -16.30
CA ASP A 223 7.66 -24.44 -16.15
C ASP A 223 6.56 -24.58 -15.09
N TYR A 224 5.42 -23.92 -15.32
CA TYR A 224 4.25 -23.96 -14.45
C TYR A 224 4.51 -23.47 -13.01
N LYS A 225 5.27 -22.39 -12.86
CA LYS A 225 5.66 -21.83 -11.56
C LYS A 225 4.49 -21.48 -10.64
N CYS A 226 3.37 -21.01 -11.19
CA CYS A 226 2.15 -20.75 -10.45
C CYS A 226 1.66 -22.00 -9.68
N LEU A 227 1.60 -23.15 -10.35
CA LEU A 227 1.21 -24.44 -9.74
C LEU A 227 2.22 -24.88 -8.68
N LYS A 228 3.52 -24.79 -9.00
CA LYS A 228 4.61 -25.13 -8.08
C LYS A 228 4.52 -24.32 -6.78
N LEU A 229 4.26 -23.02 -6.89
CA LEU A 229 4.13 -22.13 -5.74
C LEU A 229 2.88 -22.40 -4.91
N ALA A 230 1.73 -22.65 -5.56
CA ALA A 230 0.51 -23.04 -4.86
C ALA A 230 0.73 -24.36 -4.08
N TYR A 231 1.29 -25.38 -4.72
CA TYR A 231 1.61 -26.66 -4.08
C TYR A 231 2.60 -26.50 -2.91
N ARG A 232 3.74 -25.82 -3.13
CA ARG A 232 4.78 -25.60 -2.12
C ARG A 232 4.25 -24.88 -0.88
N ASN A 233 3.34 -23.93 -1.06
CA ASN A 233 2.72 -23.18 0.04
C ASN A 233 1.42 -23.84 0.54
N GLN A 234 1.16 -25.09 0.15
CA GLN A 234 0.02 -25.91 0.60
C GLN A 234 -1.34 -25.26 0.29
N LYS A 235 -1.42 -24.49 -0.80
CA LYS A 235 -2.64 -23.84 -1.29
C LYS A 235 -3.42 -24.80 -2.19
N TYR A 236 -3.81 -25.94 -1.63
CA TYR A 236 -4.39 -27.06 -2.39
C TYR A 236 -5.74 -26.73 -3.03
N GLU A 237 -6.56 -25.89 -2.39
CA GLU A 237 -7.83 -25.43 -2.96
C GLU A 237 -7.60 -24.66 -4.27
N LEU A 238 -6.67 -23.69 -4.25
CA LEU A 238 -6.27 -22.97 -5.46
C LEU A 238 -5.65 -23.92 -6.49
N LEU A 239 -4.77 -24.84 -6.07
CA LEU A 239 -4.15 -25.79 -6.99
C LEU A 239 -5.22 -26.63 -7.71
N HIS A 240 -6.17 -27.17 -6.96
CA HIS A 240 -7.29 -27.94 -7.52
C HIS A 240 -8.15 -27.08 -8.44
N HIS A 241 -8.46 -25.84 -8.04
CA HIS A 241 -9.17 -24.87 -8.87
C HIS A 241 -8.47 -24.64 -10.20
N ILE A 242 -7.15 -24.39 -10.20
CA ILE A 242 -6.37 -24.18 -11.42
C ILE A 242 -6.40 -25.43 -12.30
N LEU A 243 -6.29 -26.64 -11.72
CA LEU A 243 -6.34 -27.91 -12.47
C LEU A 243 -7.71 -28.21 -13.09
N GLN A 244 -8.77 -27.52 -12.66
CA GLN A 244 -10.10 -27.62 -13.24
C GLN A 244 -10.37 -26.63 -14.38
N LEU A 245 -9.44 -25.74 -14.69
CA LEU A 245 -9.55 -24.82 -15.82
C LEU A 245 -9.52 -25.61 -17.14
N ASP A 246 -10.26 -25.13 -18.14
CA ASP A 246 -10.44 -25.84 -19.42
C ASP A 246 -9.11 -26.13 -20.12
N TYR A 247 -8.12 -25.24 -19.93
CA TYR A 247 -6.75 -25.45 -20.36
C TYR A 247 -6.16 -26.83 -20.01
N PHE A 248 -6.37 -27.31 -18.78
CA PHE A 248 -5.85 -28.61 -18.34
C PHE A 248 -6.76 -29.78 -18.71
N LYS A 249 -8.03 -29.52 -19.04
CA LYS A 249 -8.93 -30.55 -19.57
C LYS A 249 -8.59 -30.89 -21.01
N GLU A 250 -8.19 -29.88 -21.78
CA GLU A 250 -7.95 -30.01 -23.23
C GLU A 250 -6.52 -30.44 -23.57
N SER A 251 -5.59 -30.38 -22.62
CA SER A 251 -4.21 -30.87 -22.76
C SER A 251 -3.92 -32.05 -21.80
N PRO A 252 -4.25 -33.30 -22.20
CA PRO A 252 -3.95 -34.49 -21.42
C PRO A 252 -2.47 -34.62 -21.04
N ASP A 253 -1.59 -34.18 -21.93
CA ASP A 253 -0.14 -34.21 -21.70
C ASP A 253 0.28 -33.24 -20.60
N SER A 254 -0.30 -32.02 -20.57
CA SER A 254 -0.07 -31.05 -19.49
C SER A 254 -0.56 -31.59 -18.15
N LYS A 255 -1.73 -32.23 -18.13
CA LYS A 255 -2.29 -32.82 -16.91
C LYS A 255 -1.44 -33.99 -16.41
N ALA A 256 -1.11 -34.94 -17.29
CA ALA A 256 -0.26 -36.09 -16.94
C ALA A 256 1.13 -35.64 -16.45
N TYR A 257 1.69 -34.59 -17.06
CA TYR A 257 2.94 -33.97 -16.59
C TYR A 257 2.80 -33.42 -15.17
N ILE A 258 1.73 -32.69 -14.87
CA ILE A 258 1.51 -32.11 -13.55
C ILE A 258 1.21 -33.18 -12.50
N ASP A 259 0.34 -34.15 -12.81
CA ASP A 259 0.02 -35.26 -11.92
C ASP A 259 1.30 -36.02 -11.55
N LYS A 260 2.15 -36.32 -12.55
CA LYS A 260 3.46 -36.90 -12.32
C LYS A 260 4.35 -36.02 -11.44
N LYS A 261 4.37 -34.70 -11.65
CA LYS A 261 5.17 -33.77 -10.83
C LYS A 261 4.67 -33.65 -9.39
N ILE A 262 3.36 -33.72 -9.18
CA ILE A 262 2.73 -33.76 -7.86
C ILE A 262 3.04 -35.09 -7.16
N GLU A 263 2.96 -36.23 -7.85
CA GLU A 263 3.32 -37.56 -7.33
C GLU A 263 4.81 -37.70 -7.02
N GLU A 264 5.66 -37.12 -7.87
CA GLU A 264 7.08 -36.92 -7.61
C GLU A 264 7.30 -35.93 -6.45
N GLY A 265 6.24 -35.38 -5.84
CA GLY A 265 6.26 -34.52 -4.68
C GLY A 265 6.82 -33.13 -4.94
N PHE A 266 6.95 -32.72 -6.22
CA PHE A 266 7.88 -31.67 -6.62
C PHE A 266 9.21 -31.81 -5.85
N LYS A 267 9.75 -33.05 -5.76
CA LYS A 267 10.90 -33.44 -4.93
C LYS A 267 12.20 -32.72 -5.25
N ASP A 268 12.26 -32.00 -6.37
CA ASP A 268 13.28 -31.00 -6.53
C ASP A 268 13.07 -29.97 -5.43
N LYS A 269 13.90 -30.11 -4.39
CA LYS A 269 14.39 -29.01 -3.61
C LYS A 269 14.79 -27.91 -4.60
N ILE A 270 13.83 -27.09 -5.00
CA ILE A 270 14.04 -25.66 -5.03
C ILE A 270 14.29 -25.36 -3.56
N GLU A 271 15.53 -25.65 -3.10
CA GLU A 271 16.13 -24.90 -2.01
C GLU A 271 15.64 -23.49 -2.28
N PRO A 272 14.94 -22.84 -1.34
CA PRO A 272 14.68 -21.43 -1.53
C PRO A 272 16.03 -20.87 -1.95
N ARG A 273 16.19 -20.49 -3.24
CA ARG A 273 17.21 -19.51 -3.55
C ARG A 273 16.84 -18.45 -2.55
N PRO A 274 17.71 -18.13 -1.58
CA PRO A 274 17.46 -16.97 -0.76
C PRO A 274 17.09 -15.93 -1.80
N ILE A 275 15.86 -15.43 -1.72
CA ILE A 275 15.59 -14.17 -2.37
C ILE A 275 16.63 -13.33 -1.64
N GLU A 276 17.75 -13.04 -2.30
CA GLU A 276 18.65 -12.00 -1.88
C GLU A 276 17.80 -10.75 -1.98
N PHE A 277 16.96 -10.55 -0.97
CA PHE A 277 16.62 -9.24 -0.50
C PHE A 277 17.99 -8.63 -0.31
N ARG A 278 18.37 -7.75 -1.24
CA ARG A 278 19.42 -6.80 -0.97
C ARG A 278 18.99 -6.13 0.33
N GLU A 279 19.57 -6.56 1.45
CA GLU A 279 19.59 -5.83 2.70
C GLU A 279 20.48 -4.60 2.52
N GLU A 280 20.19 -3.78 1.52
CA GLU A 280 20.61 -2.41 1.49
C GLU A 280 19.44 -1.63 2.07
N VAL A 281 19.66 -1.10 3.27
CA VAL A 281 18.73 -0.38 4.14
C VAL A 281 17.91 -1.29 5.07
N LYS A 282 18.51 -1.60 6.23
CA LYS A 282 17.94 -1.35 7.58
C LYS A 282 19.01 -1.61 8.65
N GLN A 283 19.93 -0.65 8.82
CA GLN A 283 20.38 -0.33 10.18
C GLN A 283 19.22 0.40 10.86
N VAL A 284 18.26 -0.37 11.38
CA VAL A 284 17.30 0.15 12.36
C VAL A 284 17.82 -0.28 13.71
N ASP A 285 18.23 0.74 14.46
CA ASP A 285 18.68 0.69 15.83
C ASP A 285 17.73 -0.16 16.70
N LYS A 286 18.28 -1.19 17.35
CA LYS A 286 17.58 -2.18 18.20
C LYS A 286 17.27 -1.63 19.60
N SER A 287 17.25 -0.32 19.80
CA SER A 287 17.08 0.32 21.12
C SER A 287 15.64 0.34 21.66
N TRP A 288 14.68 -0.34 21.04
CA TRP A 288 13.24 -0.23 21.40
C TRP A 288 12.55 -1.46 21.99
N CYS A 289 13.27 -2.53 22.32
CA CYS A 289 12.66 -3.71 22.95
C CYS A 289 13.16 -3.94 24.38
N VAL A 290 12.83 -3.04 25.29
CA VAL A 290 12.68 -3.33 26.73
C VAL A 290 11.49 -2.51 27.24
N LEU A 291 10.64 -3.15 28.04
CA LEU A 291 9.42 -2.66 28.74
C LEU A 291 8.08 -3.08 28.08
N LEU A 292 7.78 -4.37 28.22
CA LEU A 292 6.55 -4.80 28.92
C LEU A 292 6.97 -5.34 30.29
#